data_AF-A0A1Y2A0N0-F1
#
_entry.id   AF-A0A1Y2A0N0-F1
#
_cell.length_a   1.000
_cell.length_b   1.000
_cell.length_c   1.000
_cell.angle_alpha   90.00
_cell.angle_beta   90.00
_cell.angle_gamma   90.00
#
_symmetry.space_group_name_H-M   'P 1'
#
loop_
_entity.id
_entity.type
_entity.pdbx_description
1 polymer ?
#
loop_
_entity_poly.entity_id
_entity_poly.type
_entity_poly.pdbx_seq_one_letter_code
_entity_poly.pdbx_strand_id
1 'polypeptide(L)'
;MRTLQDLSSDITSHGGTTLIVTAEPASFLPEMRKITGYSGAAINDPENSLVPLVKERYGLEIAVSEKKGYVNGMAQPGILILRGGKTGNGGREGEVLEKWAIVPSTMNLGGASDRPDLIQVWDNVKAKMEGKGVVHGVYKKMGIVGTLWNKVFG
;
A
#
# COMPACT_ATOMS: atom_id res chain seq x y z
N MET A 1 -1.07 8.91 -0.89
CA MET A 1 -0.21 8.97 0.31
C MET A 1 -0.82 9.78 1.45
N ARG A 2 -1.59 10.85 1.19
CA ARG A 2 -2.36 11.56 2.23
C ARG A 2 -3.21 10.65 3.12
N THR A 3 -4.00 9.73 2.52
CA THR A 3 -4.77 8.76 3.31
C THR A 3 -3.92 7.88 4.22
N LEU A 4 -2.71 7.47 3.77
CA LEU A 4 -1.79 6.69 4.62
C LEU A 4 -1.25 7.55 5.78
N GLN A 5 -1.00 8.84 5.53
CA GLN A 5 -0.64 9.81 6.56
C GLN A 5 -1.79 10.01 7.57
N ASP A 6 -3.02 10.13 7.10
CA ASP A 6 -4.20 10.31 7.96
C ASP A 6 -4.43 9.07 8.85
N LEU A 7 -4.16 7.86 8.31
CA LEU A 7 -4.25 6.60 9.03
C LEU A 7 -3.06 6.35 9.99
N SER A 8 -1.96 7.11 9.88
CA SER A 8 -0.72 6.75 10.59
C SER A 8 -0.90 6.72 12.11
N SER A 9 -1.67 7.66 12.67
CA SER A 9 -1.93 7.71 14.11
C SER A 9 -2.72 6.50 14.61
N ASP A 10 -3.69 6.00 13.84
CA ASP A 10 -4.47 4.83 14.21
C ASP A 10 -3.67 3.52 14.03
N ILE A 11 -2.83 3.45 12.99
CA ILE A 11 -1.91 2.32 12.81
C ILE A 11 -0.92 2.26 13.97
N THR A 12 -0.37 3.40 14.39
CA THR A 12 0.56 3.48 15.51
C THR A 12 -0.09 3.20 16.86
N SER A 13 -1.34 3.61 17.09
CA SER A 13 -2.07 3.27 18.33
C SER A 13 -2.26 1.75 18.50
N HIS A 14 -2.26 1.00 17.40
CA HIS A 14 -2.29 -0.46 17.36
C HIS A 14 -0.90 -1.12 17.35
N GLY A 15 0.16 -0.36 17.64
CA GLY A 15 1.54 -0.86 17.66
C GLY A 15 2.15 -1.10 16.27
N GLY A 16 1.48 -0.64 15.20
CA GLY A 16 1.96 -0.72 13.83
C GLY A 16 2.89 0.42 13.45
N THR A 17 3.52 0.30 12.29
CA THR A 17 4.32 1.36 11.66
C THR A 17 4.02 1.38 10.17
N THR A 18 3.97 2.57 9.58
CA THR A 18 3.83 2.75 8.13
C THR A 18 5.19 2.91 7.46
N LEU A 19 5.37 2.27 6.31
CA LEU A 19 6.55 2.38 5.47
C LEU A 19 6.10 2.43 4.01
N ILE A 20 6.69 3.33 3.22
CA ILE A 20 6.56 3.30 1.76
C ILE A 20 7.84 2.77 1.11
N VAL A 21 7.70 2.13 -0.03
CA VAL A 21 8.80 1.72 -0.90
C VAL A 21 8.55 2.32 -2.29
N THR A 22 9.55 2.93 -2.91
CA THR A 22 9.42 3.54 -4.23
C THR A 22 10.60 3.18 -5.15
N ALA A 23 10.29 2.94 -6.42
CA ALA A 23 11.30 2.77 -7.48
C ALA A 23 11.85 4.12 -7.98
N GLU A 24 11.36 5.25 -7.46
CA GLU A 24 11.85 6.57 -7.83
C GLU A 24 13.22 6.86 -7.24
N PRO A 25 14.07 7.62 -7.96
CA PRO A 25 15.30 8.17 -7.40
C PRO A 25 15.03 8.95 -6.11
N ALA A 26 15.98 8.90 -5.17
CA ALA A 26 15.85 9.55 -3.87
C ALA A 26 15.56 11.07 -3.95
N SER A 27 15.97 11.73 -5.03
CA SER A 27 15.72 13.15 -5.30
C SER A 27 14.22 13.51 -5.38
N PHE A 28 13.33 12.57 -5.68
CA PHE A 28 11.88 12.82 -5.76
C PHE A 28 11.18 12.80 -4.40
N LEU A 29 11.81 12.23 -3.37
CA LEU A 29 11.18 12.04 -2.05
C LEU A 29 10.78 13.36 -1.37
N PRO A 30 11.59 14.44 -1.35
CA PRO A 30 11.21 15.71 -0.72
C PRO A 30 9.96 16.34 -1.34
N GLU A 31 9.85 16.32 -2.67
CA GLU A 31 8.69 16.88 -3.37
C GLU A 31 7.43 16.05 -3.10
N MET A 32 7.53 14.72 -3.15
CA MET A 32 6.40 13.84 -2.83
C MET A 32 5.90 14.08 -1.39
N ARG A 33 6.81 14.23 -0.42
CA ARG A 33 6.45 14.56 0.97
C ARG A 33 5.75 15.92 1.06
N LYS A 34 6.25 16.93 0.36
CA LYS A 34 5.64 18.27 0.30
C LYS A 34 4.22 18.24 -0.26
N ILE A 35 3.98 17.50 -1.34
CA ILE A 35 2.68 17.43 -2.02
C ILE A 35 1.67 16.61 -1.22
N THR A 36 2.12 15.51 -0.63
CA THR A 36 1.21 14.51 -0.03
C THR A 36 1.04 14.66 1.48
N GLY A 37 1.91 15.41 2.14
CA GLY A 37 2.00 15.50 3.59
C GLY A 37 2.56 14.25 4.27
N TYR A 38 2.99 13.22 3.51
CA TYR A 38 3.51 12.00 4.09
C TYR A 38 4.85 12.25 4.81
N SER A 39 4.92 11.86 6.09
CA SER A 39 6.11 12.06 6.92
C SER A 39 6.77 10.75 7.37
N GLY A 40 6.11 9.60 7.14
CA GLY A 40 6.58 8.29 7.60
C GLY A 40 7.88 7.80 6.94
N ALA A 41 8.29 6.59 7.32
CA ALA A 41 9.51 5.96 6.78
C ALA A 41 9.37 5.68 5.28
N ALA A 42 10.47 5.79 4.55
CA ALA A 42 10.51 5.51 3.12
C ALA A 42 11.78 4.75 2.76
N ILE A 43 11.67 3.75 1.88
CA ILE A 43 12.80 3.11 1.20
C ILE A 43 12.76 3.52 -0.27
N ASN A 44 13.88 4.04 -0.77
CA ASN A 44 14.12 4.22 -2.19
C ASN A 44 14.80 2.95 -2.72
N ASP A 45 14.10 2.22 -3.59
CA ASP A 45 14.55 0.97 -4.20
C ASP A 45 14.47 1.07 -5.74
N PRO A 46 15.28 1.96 -6.38
CA PRO A 46 15.25 2.18 -7.82
C PRO A 46 15.73 0.95 -8.63
N GLU A 47 16.31 -0.04 -7.97
CA GLU A 47 16.74 -1.31 -8.57
C GLU A 47 15.64 -2.38 -8.49
N ASN A 48 14.52 -2.09 -7.81
CA ASN A 48 13.44 -3.04 -7.53
C ASN A 48 13.96 -4.32 -6.83
N SER A 49 15.02 -4.20 -6.03
CA SER A 49 15.68 -5.32 -5.34
C SER A 49 14.77 -6.00 -4.31
N LEU A 50 13.78 -5.28 -3.78
CA LEU A 50 12.81 -5.81 -2.82
C LEU A 50 11.68 -6.62 -3.49
N VAL A 51 11.40 -6.40 -4.77
CA VAL A 51 10.33 -7.11 -5.49
C VAL A 51 10.50 -8.64 -5.45
N PRO A 52 11.65 -9.22 -5.83
CA PRO A 52 11.85 -10.68 -5.76
C PRO A 52 11.76 -11.20 -4.32
N LEU A 53 12.30 -10.48 -3.34
CA LEU A 53 12.26 -10.86 -1.94
C LEU A 53 10.82 -10.90 -1.39
N VAL A 54 9.98 -9.93 -1.78
CA VAL A 54 8.58 -9.88 -1.38
C VAL A 54 7.78 -11.02 -2.00
N LYS A 55 8.06 -11.38 -3.27
CA LYS A 55 7.45 -12.53 -3.93
C LYS A 55 7.84 -13.84 -3.24
N GLU A 56 9.13 -14.06 -3.00
CA GLU A 56 9.64 -15.27 -2.37
C GLU A 56 9.10 -15.45 -0.94
N ARG A 57 9.18 -14.40 -0.12
CA ARG A 57 8.87 -14.50 1.31
C ARG A 57 7.38 -14.45 1.62
N TYR A 58 6.60 -13.73 0.82
CA TYR A 58 5.19 -13.44 1.13
C TYR A 58 4.22 -13.85 0.02
N GLY A 59 4.71 -14.38 -1.10
CA GLY A 59 3.90 -14.75 -2.25
C GLY A 59 3.11 -13.56 -2.81
N LEU A 60 3.65 -12.35 -2.72
CA LEU A 60 3.05 -11.14 -3.29
C LEU A 60 3.83 -10.76 -4.56
N GLU A 61 3.20 -10.91 -5.71
CA GLU A 61 3.81 -10.58 -6.99
C GLU A 61 3.54 -9.11 -7.35
N ILE A 62 4.59 -8.30 -7.20
CA ILE A 62 4.57 -6.89 -7.62
C ILE A 62 5.15 -6.83 -9.03
N ALA A 63 4.34 -6.41 -10.00
CA ALA A 63 4.80 -6.28 -11.36
C ALA A 63 5.79 -5.11 -11.50
N VAL A 64 6.77 -5.25 -12.38
CA VAL A 64 7.67 -4.18 -12.79
C VAL A 64 7.45 -3.94 -14.27
N SER A 65 7.15 -2.70 -14.65
CA SER A 65 6.91 -2.33 -16.05
C SER A 65 7.99 -1.37 -16.55
N GLU A 66 8.34 -1.46 -17.82
CA GLU A 66 9.18 -0.45 -18.45
C GLU A 66 8.55 0.95 -18.34
N LYS A 67 9.36 1.95 -17.98
CA LYS A 67 8.94 3.33 -17.94
C LYS A 67 10.12 4.27 -18.11
N LYS A 68 9.98 5.26 -19.00
CA LYS A 68 11.00 6.30 -19.18
C LYS A 68 11.30 6.99 -17.84
N GLY A 69 12.59 7.08 -17.51
CA GLY A 69 13.06 7.64 -16.23
C GLY A 69 13.28 6.60 -15.12
N TYR A 70 12.91 5.34 -15.34
CA TYR A 70 13.15 4.22 -14.41
C TYR A 70 14.04 3.19 -15.10
N VAL A 71 15.35 3.24 -14.84
CA VAL A 71 16.36 2.40 -15.51
C VAL A 71 16.05 0.91 -15.36
N ASN A 72 15.59 0.49 -14.18
CA ASN A 72 15.25 -0.89 -13.86
C ASN A 72 13.74 -1.17 -13.92
N GLY A 73 12.98 -0.30 -14.58
CA GLY A 73 11.52 -0.33 -14.60
C GLY A 73 10.86 0.25 -13.35
N MET A 74 9.57 0.53 -13.46
CA MET A 74 8.74 1.06 -12.37
C MET A 74 7.97 -0.08 -11.72
N ALA A 75 8.23 -0.34 -10.44
CA ALA A 75 7.37 -1.19 -9.62
C ALA A 75 5.93 -0.65 -9.62
N GLN A 76 4.99 -1.54 -9.87
CA GLN A 76 3.58 -1.24 -9.85
C GLN A 76 3.04 -1.17 -8.42
N PRO A 77 1.92 -0.47 -8.17
CA PRO A 77 1.35 -0.37 -6.83
C PRO A 77 1.08 -1.71 -6.16
N GLY A 78 1.51 -1.82 -4.91
CA GLY A 78 1.25 -2.95 -4.03
C GLY A 78 1.12 -2.51 -2.57
N ILE A 79 0.52 -3.38 -1.77
CA ILE A 79 0.29 -3.23 -0.34
C ILE A 79 0.64 -4.57 0.31
N LEU A 80 1.44 -4.52 1.37
CA LEU A 80 1.76 -5.66 2.21
C LEU A 80 1.63 -5.22 3.67
N ILE A 81 0.78 -5.90 4.44
CA ILE A 81 0.66 -5.70 5.88
C ILE A 81 1.06 -6.99 6.59
N LEU A 82 2.03 -6.86 7.48
CA LEU A 82 2.60 -7.95 8.27
C LEU A 82 2.22 -7.76 9.74
N ARG A 83 1.99 -8.87 10.44
CA ARG A 83 1.85 -8.88 11.89
C ARG A 83 3.22 -8.60 12.53
N GLY A 84 3.29 -7.56 13.36
CA GLY A 84 4.47 -7.24 14.16
C GLY A 84 4.69 -8.22 15.31
N GLY A 85 5.91 -8.23 15.87
CA GLY A 85 6.28 -9.06 17.01
C GLY A 85 5.62 -8.62 18.33
N LYS A 86 5.23 -9.62 19.14
CA LYS A 86 4.48 -9.56 20.41
C LYS A 86 3.03 -9.09 20.33
N THR A 87 2.15 -9.96 19.82
CA THR A 87 0.73 -9.95 20.24
C THR A 87 0.48 -11.14 21.16
N GLY A 88 -0.07 -10.92 22.35
CA GLY A 88 -0.44 -11.96 23.32
C GLY A 88 -1.54 -12.94 22.85
N ASN A 89 -1.96 -12.84 21.59
CA ASN A 89 -3.13 -13.50 21.01
C ASN A 89 -2.76 -14.66 20.06
N GLY A 90 -1.54 -15.23 20.16
CA GLY A 90 -1.15 -16.44 19.43
C GLY A 90 -0.80 -16.28 17.94
N GLY A 91 -0.76 -15.06 17.39
CA GLY A 91 -0.32 -14.81 16.02
C GLY A 91 1.20 -14.94 15.83
N ARG A 92 1.65 -15.26 14.61
CA ARG A 92 3.09 -15.37 14.28
C ARG A 92 3.63 -14.05 13.76
N GLU A 93 4.80 -13.64 14.25
CA GLU A 93 5.51 -12.49 13.68
C GLU A 93 5.81 -12.71 12.20
N GLY A 94 5.59 -11.68 11.39
CA GLY A 94 5.79 -11.73 9.94
C GLY A 94 4.66 -12.44 9.18
N GLU A 95 3.60 -12.89 9.86
CA GLU A 95 2.37 -13.37 9.22
C GLU A 95 1.76 -12.27 8.35
N VAL A 96 1.33 -12.62 7.14
CA VAL A 96 0.64 -11.70 6.23
C VAL A 96 -0.79 -11.51 6.70
N LEU A 97 -1.11 -10.30 7.18
CA LEU A 97 -2.48 -9.93 7.55
C LEU A 97 -3.28 -9.54 6.30
N GLU A 98 -2.66 -8.82 5.37
CA GLU A 98 -3.30 -8.38 4.16
C GLU A 98 -2.25 -8.13 3.07
N LYS A 99 -2.58 -8.47 1.83
CA LYS A 99 -1.71 -8.17 0.69
C LYS A 99 -2.53 -7.91 -0.56
N TRP A 100 -2.08 -6.95 -1.35
CA TRP A 100 -2.70 -6.60 -2.62
C TRP A 100 -1.63 -6.10 -3.56
N ALA A 101 -1.68 -6.50 -4.82
CA ALA A 101 -0.88 -5.89 -5.88
C ALA A 101 -1.78 -5.74 -7.10
N ILE A 102 -1.52 -4.69 -7.88
CA ILE A 102 -2.20 -4.55 -9.16
C ILE A 102 -1.75 -5.70 -10.08
N VAL A 103 -2.72 -6.37 -10.70
CA VAL A 103 -2.46 -7.50 -11.61
C VAL A 103 -2.44 -6.96 -13.04
N PRO A 104 -1.28 -6.96 -13.75
CA PRO A 104 -1.20 -6.37 -15.09
C PRO A 104 -2.07 -7.06 -16.14
N SER A 105 -2.32 -8.37 -16.00
CA SER A 105 -3.06 -9.19 -16.98
C SER A 105 -4.57 -8.94 -16.98
N THR A 106 -5.12 -8.42 -15.88
CA THR A 106 -6.50 -7.94 -15.81
C THR A 106 -6.51 -6.49 -16.25
N MET A 107 -6.57 -6.24 -17.58
CA MET A 107 -6.78 -4.93 -18.23
C MET A 107 -6.86 -3.77 -17.22
N ASN A 108 -5.73 -3.13 -16.93
CA ASN A 108 -5.61 -1.95 -16.06
C ASN A 108 -6.33 -0.74 -16.69
N LEU A 109 -7.66 -0.81 -16.82
CA LEU A 109 -8.49 0.25 -17.40
C LEU A 109 -8.40 1.56 -16.58
N GLY A 110 -8.01 1.49 -15.29
CA GLY A 110 -7.86 2.65 -14.41
C GLY A 110 -6.42 2.96 -13.94
N GLY A 111 -5.45 2.09 -14.21
CA GLY A 111 -4.05 2.26 -13.80
C GLY A 111 -3.88 2.47 -12.29
N ALA A 112 -3.22 3.56 -11.88
CA ALA A 112 -3.03 3.93 -10.48
C ALA A 112 -4.35 4.17 -9.71
N SER A 113 -5.48 4.31 -10.40
CA SER A 113 -6.81 4.54 -9.82
C SER A 113 -7.49 3.26 -9.34
N ASP A 114 -6.97 2.09 -9.73
CA ASP A 114 -7.47 0.76 -9.34
C ASP A 114 -6.99 0.31 -7.95
N ARG A 115 -6.23 1.16 -7.26
CA ARG A 115 -5.77 0.91 -5.89
C ARG A 115 -6.96 0.78 -4.93
N PRO A 116 -6.91 -0.15 -3.97
CA PRO A 116 -7.92 -0.25 -2.94
C PRO A 116 -7.89 0.97 -2.03
N ASP A 117 -9.06 1.33 -1.52
CA ASP A 117 -9.21 2.32 -0.46
C ASP A 117 -8.46 1.84 0.80
N LEU A 118 -7.45 2.62 1.22
CA LEU A 118 -6.59 2.28 2.35
C LEU A 118 -7.35 2.22 3.68
N ILE A 119 -8.46 2.95 3.82
CA ILE A 119 -9.31 2.89 5.02
C ILE A 119 -9.96 1.51 5.11
N GLN A 120 -10.49 1.00 4.00
CA GLN A 120 -11.11 -0.33 3.97
C GLN A 120 -10.10 -1.46 4.14
N VAL A 121 -8.90 -1.29 3.57
CA VAL A 121 -7.77 -2.21 3.82
C VAL A 121 -7.46 -2.25 5.31
N TRP A 122 -7.38 -1.09 5.97
CA TRP A 122 -7.10 -1.01 7.39
C TRP A 122 -8.22 -1.59 8.27
N ASP A 123 -9.50 -1.39 7.92
CA ASP A 123 -10.62 -2.03 8.61
C ASP A 123 -10.55 -3.56 8.55
N ASN A 124 -10.19 -4.12 7.40
CA ASN A 124 -9.97 -5.56 7.25
C ASN A 124 -8.79 -6.04 8.10
N VAL A 125 -7.70 -5.26 8.19
CA VAL A 125 -6.56 -5.59 9.05
C VAL A 125 -6.98 -5.63 10.52
N LYS A 126 -7.70 -4.61 11.02
CA LYS A 126 -8.21 -4.60 12.40
C LYS A 126 -9.10 -5.80 12.69
N ALA A 127 -10.03 -6.13 11.79
CA ALA A 127 -10.88 -7.30 11.95
C ALA A 127 -10.07 -8.60 12.05
N LYS A 128 -9.07 -8.79 11.18
CA LYS A 128 -8.17 -9.96 11.22
C LYS A 128 -7.33 -10.01 12.50
N MET A 129 -6.88 -8.86 13.01
CA MET A 129 -6.16 -8.77 14.28
C MET A 129 -7.03 -9.23 15.46
N GLU A 130 -8.34 -8.98 15.39
CA GLU A 130 -9.35 -9.38 16.38
C GLU A 130 -9.90 -10.81 16.17
N GLY A 131 -9.41 -11.55 15.17
CA GLY A 131 -9.90 -12.89 14.84
C GLY A 131 -11.29 -12.89 14.18
N LYS A 132 -11.74 -11.75 13.67
CA LYS A 132 -13.00 -11.59 12.93
C LYS A 132 -12.80 -11.88 11.45
N GLY A 133 -13.90 -12.20 10.77
CA GLY A 133 -13.92 -12.34 9.31
C GLY A 133 -13.69 -11.01 8.58
N VAL A 134 -13.52 -11.10 7.25
CA VAL A 134 -13.34 -9.94 6.36
C VAL A 134 -14.56 -9.01 6.43
N VAL A 135 -14.33 -7.71 6.65
CA VAL A 135 -15.39 -6.68 6.71
C VAL A 135 -15.76 -6.20 5.31
N HIS A 136 -14.76 -6.06 4.43
CA HIS A 136 -14.92 -5.62 3.05
C HIS A 136 -14.47 -6.73 2.08
N GLY A 137 -15.43 -7.45 1.49
CA GLY A 137 -15.15 -8.53 0.52
C GLY A 137 -14.61 -8.04 -0.84
N VAL A 138 -14.85 -6.77 -1.17
CA VAL A 138 -14.27 -6.07 -2.33
C VAL A 138 -13.93 -4.64 -1.89
N TYR A 139 -12.72 -4.18 -2.23
CA TYR A 139 -12.31 -2.81 -1.93
C TYR A 139 -12.86 -1.81 -2.94
N LYS A 140 -13.30 -0.65 -2.44
CA LYS A 140 -13.56 0.53 -3.26
C LYS A 140 -12.25 0.99 -3.90
N LYS A 141 -12.34 1.43 -5.15
CA LYS A 141 -11.20 1.98 -5.88
C LYS A 141 -11.05 3.46 -5.58
N MET A 142 -9.81 3.92 -5.33
CA MET A 142 -9.51 5.33 -5.02
C MET A 142 -10.02 6.31 -6.10
N GLY A 143 -10.16 5.87 -7.36
CA GLY A 143 -10.65 6.72 -8.46
C GLY A 143 -12.12 7.17 -8.39
N ILE A 144 -12.97 6.46 -7.64
CA ILE A 144 -14.43 6.73 -7.61
C ILE A 144 -14.80 7.83 -6.60
N VAL A 145 -14.01 8.03 -5.55
CA VAL A 145 -14.33 9.02 -4.50
C VAL A 145 -13.99 10.46 -4.95
N GLY A 146 -12.95 10.64 -5.77
CA GLY A 146 -12.55 11.97 -6.26
C GLY A 146 -13.48 12.57 -7.32
N THR A 147 -14.25 11.75 -8.04
CA THR A 147 -15.17 12.21 -9.10
C THR A 147 -16.54 12.63 -8.56
N LEU A 148 -16.99 12.07 -7.42
CA LEU A 148 -18.27 12.42 -6.82
C LEU A 148 -18.22 13.76 -6.05
N TRP A 149 -17.10 14.08 -5.40
CA TRP A 149 -16.96 15.35 -4.67
C TRP A 149 -16.87 16.58 -5.59
N ASN A 150 -16.21 16.45 -6.75
CA ASN A 150 -16.12 17.53 -7.75
C ASN A 150 -17.42 17.80 -8.51
N LYS A 151 -18.43 16.93 -8.40
CA LYS A 151 -19.72 17.10 -9.10
C LYS A 151 -20.83 17.69 -8.23
N VAL A 152 -20.67 17.69 -6.91
CA VAL A 152 -21.69 18.20 -5.96
C VAL A 152 -21.38 19.63 -5.52
N PHE A 153 -20.13 20.08 -5.64
CA PHE A 153 -19.69 21.43 -5.27
C PHE A 153 -18.97 22.19 -6.40
N GLY A 154 -19.16 21.75 -7.65
CA GLY A 154 -18.65 22.41 -8.86
C GLY A 154 -19.76 23.11 -9.63
#